data_AF-A0A7Y7CWD0-F1
#
_entry.id   AF-A0A7Y7CWD0-F1
#
_cell.length_a   1.000
_cell.length_b   1.000
_cell.length_c   1.000
_cell.angle_alpha   90.00
_cell.angle_beta   90.00
_cell.angle_gamma   90.00
#
_symmetry.space_group_name_H-M   'P 1'
#
loop_
_entity.id
_entity.type
_entity.pdbx_description
1 polymer ?
#
loop_
_entity_poly.entity_id
_entity_poly.type
_entity_poly.pdbx_seq_one_letter_code
_entity_poly.pdbx_strand_id
1 'polypeptide(L)'
;MKYIFDTNTLVNLYRYVYQICENKDDLIEFFENMVADEEVLVLEKVLEECSYHQRTLKGELFPIFDTDAHFIVNKSGIIATGEFISELDKHLLTREGALLKKSEITAFEARRTNFLRSADAQMVIYALDLIAMGESVTIVSEESRRQNDGKEFKKLPIICDHFKVSVCSLADFLNIMNARFTFE
;
A
#
# COMPACT_ATOMS: atom_id res chain seq x y z
N MET A 1 -1.81 15.74 5.36
CA MET A 1 -2.38 14.69 4.48
C MET A 1 -1.38 13.56 4.46
N LYS A 2 -1.82 12.31 4.62
CA LYS A 2 -0.93 11.15 4.71
C LYS A 2 -1.10 10.26 3.45
N TYR A 3 0.02 9.79 2.92
CA TYR A 3 0.09 8.95 1.72
C TYR A 3 0.73 7.62 2.07
N ILE A 4 0.00 6.52 1.91
CA ILE A 4 0.51 5.17 2.18
C ILE A 4 0.91 4.53 0.85
N PHE A 5 2.17 4.14 0.70
CA PHE A 5 2.67 3.61 -0.57
C PHE A 5 2.58 2.09 -0.64
N ASP A 6 2.12 1.55 -1.77
CA ASP A 6 2.20 0.12 -2.07
C ASP A 6 3.58 -0.30 -2.63
N THR A 7 3.81 -1.60 -2.71
CA THR A 7 5.07 -2.19 -3.19
C THR A 7 5.38 -1.80 -4.63
N ASN A 8 4.39 -1.87 -5.53
CA ASN A 8 4.59 -1.60 -6.95
C ASN A 8 4.89 -0.12 -7.22
N THR A 9 4.29 0.78 -6.44
CA THR A 9 4.49 2.23 -6.49
C THR A 9 5.92 2.55 -6.11
N LEU A 10 6.45 1.99 -5.02
CA LEU A 10 7.84 2.20 -4.61
C LEU A 10 8.83 1.68 -5.67
N VAL A 11 8.56 0.50 -6.22
CA VAL A 11 9.36 -0.07 -7.31
C VAL A 11 9.31 0.82 -8.56
N ASN A 12 8.14 1.37 -8.90
CA ASN A 12 7.97 2.26 -10.05
C ASN A 12 8.57 3.64 -9.81
N LEU A 13 8.51 4.17 -8.59
CA LEU A 13 9.20 5.39 -8.18
C LEU A 13 10.70 5.26 -8.42
N TYR A 14 11.30 4.15 -7.97
CA TYR A 14 12.70 3.88 -8.28
C TYR A 14 12.94 3.78 -9.80
N ARG A 15 12.22 2.89 -10.50
CA ARG A 15 12.48 2.56 -11.91
C ARG A 15 12.26 3.71 -12.88
N TYR A 16 11.21 4.49 -12.67
CA TYR A 16 10.71 5.43 -13.67
C TYR A 16 10.83 6.89 -13.28
N VAL A 17 11.10 7.19 -12.00
CA VAL A 17 11.28 8.58 -11.55
C VAL A 17 12.74 8.77 -11.16
N TYR A 18 13.23 8.01 -10.18
CA TYR A 18 14.58 8.18 -9.67
C TYR A 18 15.67 7.93 -10.73
N GLN A 19 15.51 6.90 -11.57
CA GLN A 19 16.53 6.58 -12.58
C GLN A 19 16.68 7.66 -13.67
N ILE A 20 15.63 8.44 -13.96
CA ILE A 20 15.61 9.43 -15.04
C ILE A 20 15.69 10.88 -14.52
N CYS A 21 15.57 11.08 -13.20
CA CYS A 21 15.68 12.39 -12.59
C CYS A 21 17.10 12.93 -12.73
N GLU A 22 17.24 14.16 -13.23
CA GLU A 22 18.53 14.83 -13.39
C GLU A 22 19.12 15.22 -12.02
N ASN A 23 18.30 15.76 -11.12
CA ASN A 23 18.70 16.11 -9.77
C ASN A 23 18.17 15.10 -8.74
N LYS A 24 18.94 14.03 -8.56
CA LYS A 24 18.60 12.95 -7.61
C LYS A 24 18.61 13.40 -6.16
N ASP A 25 19.48 14.35 -5.81
CA ASP A 25 19.61 14.84 -4.44
C ASP A 25 18.35 15.60 -4.02
N ASP A 26 17.82 16.48 -4.88
CA ASP A 26 16.55 17.18 -4.63
C ASP A 26 15.37 16.21 -4.48
N LEU A 27 15.32 15.15 -5.31
CA LEU A 27 14.27 14.14 -5.23
C LEU A 27 14.36 13.35 -3.92
N ILE A 28 15.57 13.01 -3.48
CA ILE A 28 15.79 12.33 -2.21
C ILE A 28 15.37 13.25 -1.06
N GLU A 29 15.87 14.48 -1.02
CA GLU A 29 15.53 15.47 0.02
C GLU A 29 14.03 15.72 0.10
N PHE A 30 13.35 15.81 -1.06
CA PHE A 30 11.90 15.96 -1.13
C PHE A 30 11.18 14.82 -0.40
N PHE A 31 11.50 13.57 -0.73
CA PHE A 31 10.86 12.42 -0.07
C PHE A 31 11.29 12.28 1.39
N GLU A 32 12.53 12.64 1.75
CA GLU A 32 13.03 12.62 3.13
C GLU A 32 12.22 13.56 4.00
N ASN A 33 11.99 14.79 3.54
CA ASN A 33 11.15 15.77 4.22
C ASN A 33 9.72 15.28 4.36
N MET A 34 9.12 14.74 3.29
CA MET A 34 7.76 14.22 3.35
C MET A 34 7.59 13.09 4.36
N VAL A 35 8.59 12.23 4.51
CA VAL A 35 8.51 11.16 5.50
C VAL A 35 8.80 11.68 6.90
N ALA A 36 9.75 12.60 7.07
CA ALA A 36 10.02 13.25 8.35
C ALA A 36 8.77 13.97 8.90
N ASP A 37 7.97 14.57 8.01
CA ASP A 37 6.69 15.21 8.32
C ASP A 37 5.52 14.21 8.48
N GLU A 38 5.79 12.91 8.39
CA GLU A 38 4.81 11.82 8.36
C GLU A 38 3.71 12.00 7.29
N GLU A 39 4.01 12.72 6.20
CA GLU A 39 3.13 12.85 5.03
C GLU A 39 3.23 11.62 4.13
N VAL A 40 4.40 10.99 4.02
CA VAL A 40 4.57 9.70 3.32
C VAL A 40 4.84 8.60 4.33
N LEU A 41 4.08 7.51 4.23
CA LEU A 41 4.13 6.37 5.13
C LEU A 41 4.36 5.10 4.32
N VAL A 42 5.30 4.27 4.76
CA VAL A 42 5.53 2.94 4.21
C VAL A 42 5.42 1.91 5.33
N LEU A 43 4.60 0.87 5.10
CA LEU A 43 4.46 -0.21 6.06
C LEU A 43 5.65 -1.16 5.94
N GLU A 44 6.09 -1.72 7.07
CA GLU A 44 7.15 -2.74 7.10
C GLU A 44 6.86 -3.90 6.13
N LYS A 45 5.61 -4.34 6.06
CA LYS A 45 5.17 -5.41 5.16
C LYS A 45 5.37 -5.07 3.68
N VAL A 46 5.17 -3.81 3.30
CA VAL A 46 5.40 -3.33 1.93
C VAL A 46 6.90 -3.36 1.60
N LEU A 47 7.75 -2.95 2.54
CA LEU A 47 9.20 -3.01 2.38
C LEU A 47 9.72 -4.44 2.31
N GLU A 48 9.19 -5.36 3.12
CA GLU A 48 9.51 -6.79 3.01
C GLU A 48 9.23 -7.32 1.60
N GLU A 49 8.05 -7.00 1.03
CA GLU A 49 7.67 -7.39 -0.33
C GLU A 49 8.60 -6.75 -1.39
N CYS A 50 8.96 -5.48 -1.21
CA CYS A 50 9.95 -4.79 -2.04
C CYS A 50 11.32 -5.50 -2.01
N SER A 51 11.79 -5.93 -0.85
CA SER A 51 13.09 -6.62 -0.69
C SER A 51 13.14 -7.99 -1.37
N TYR A 52 11.99 -8.66 -1.53
CA TYR A 52 11.91 -9.85 -2.38
C TYR A 52 12.04 -9.50 -3.87
N HIS A 53 11.43 -8.40 -4.31
CA HIS A 53 11.56 -7.91 -5.69
C HIS A 53 12.98 -7.41 -6.02
N GLN A 54 13.68 -6.76 -5.08
CA GLN A 54 15.08 -6.32 -5.23
C GLN A 54 16.03 -7.47 -5.56
N ARG A 55 15.91 -8.61 -4.87
CA ARG A 55 16.73 -9.81 -5.12
C ARG A 55 16.59 -10.31 -6.56
N THR A 56 15.48 -10.01 -7.21
CA THR A 56 15.24 -10.34 -8.62
C THR A 56 15.72 -9.27 -9.61
N LEU A 57 15.91 -8.02 -9.15
CA LEU A 57 16.15 -6.85 -10.00
C LEU A 57 17.59 -6.33 -10.02
N LYS A 58 18.51 -6.89 -9.20
CA LYS A 58 19.91 -6.43 -9.09
C LYS A 58 20.05 -4.91 -8.85
N GLY A 59 19.06 -4.29 -8.22
CA GLY A 59 19.05 -2.87 -7.89
C GLY A 59 18.62 -2.67 -6.44
N GLU A 60 19.23 -1.66 -5.81
CA GLU A 60 18.86 -1.18 -4.47
C GLU A 60 17.46 -0.56 -4.50
N LEU A 61 16.76 -0.49 -3.35
CA LEU A 61 15.53 0.30 -3.28
C LEU A 61 15.89 1.76 -3.52
N PHE A 62 14.87 2.58 -3.79
CA PHE A 62 15.06 4.02 -3.72
C PHE A 62 15.72 4.37 -2.37
N PRO A 63 16.89 5.05 -2.34
CA PRO A 63 17.79 5.05 -1.18
C PRO A 63 17.16 5.42 0.15
N ILE A 64 16.16 6.31 0.12
CA ILE A 64 15.36 6.71 1.29
C ILE A 64 14.67 5.53 2.01
N PHE A 65 14.41 4.42 1.31
CA PHE A 65 13.72 3.25 1.85
C PHE A 65 14.67 2.07 2.15
N ASP A 66 15.99 2.28 2.04
CA ASP A 66 16.97 1.20 2.10
C ASP A 66 17.50 0.92 3.52
N THR A 67 17.54 1.89 4.44
CA THR A 67 18.09 1.63 5.80
C THR A 67 17.48 2.50 6.91
N ASP A 68 17.22 1.87 8.06
CA ASP A 68 17.07 2.40 9.43
C ASP A 68 16.07 3.56 9.74
N ALA A 69 14.90 3.13 10.22
CA ALA A 69 14.33 3.53 11.53
C ALA A 69 13.50 4.83 11.73
N HIS A 70 13.16 5.62 10.71
CA HIS A 70 12.15 6.70 10.88
C HIS A 70 10.99 6.67 9.88
N PHE A 71 11.13 5.90 8.80
CA PHE A 71 10.27 5.94 7.62
C PHE A 71 9.23 4.83 7.58
N ILE A 72 9.40 3.84 8.46
CA ILE A 72 8.65 2.60 8.51
C ILE A 72 7.60 2.74 9.60
N VAL A 73 6.33 2.62 9.22
CA VAL A 73 5.29 2.35 10.22
C VAL A 73 5.49 0.91 10.66
N ASN A 74 6.37 0.71 11.66
CA ASN A 74 6.55 -0.56 12.32
C ASN A 74 5.36 -0.76 13.26
N LYS A 75 4.28 -1.27 12.67
CA LYS A 75 3.16 -1.80 13.43
C LYS A 75 3.08 -3.29 13.16
N SER A 76 4.05 -4.02 13.69
CA SER A 76 3.84 -5.43 13.99
C SER A 76 2.55 -5.54 14.83
N GLY A 77 1.46 -5.99 14.20
CA GLY A 77 0.16 -6.11 14.86
C GLY A 77 -0.86 -5.00 14.57
N ILE A 78 -0.95 -4.47 13.35
CA ILE A 78 -2.22 -3.85 12.91
C ILE A 78 -3.29 -4.95 12.91
N ILE A 79 -4.22 -4.85 13.87
CA ILE A 79 -5.29 -5.83 14.07
C ILE A 79 -6.52 -5.35 13.32
N ALA A 80 -6.99 -6.17 12.38
CA ALA A 80 -8.26 -5.93 11.71
C ALA A 80 -9.41 -5.87 12.72
N THR A 81 -10.25 -4.85 12.61
CA THR A 81 -11.47 -4.76 13.40
C THR A 81 -12.46 -5.87 13.03
N GLY A 82 -13.38 -6.20 13.94
CA GLY A 82 -14.47 -7.14 13.63
C GLY A 82 -15.34 -6.66 12.46
N GLU A 83 -15.47 -5.34 12.30
CA GLU A 83 -16.18 -4.73 11.17
C GLU A 83 -15.45 -4.98 9.85
N PHE A 84 -14.15 -4.69 9.77
CA PHE A 84 -13.36 -4.97 8.57
C PHE A 84 -13.44 -6.44 8.17
N ILE A 85 -13.31 -7.35 9.14
CA ILE A 85 -13.42 -8.80 8.92
C ILE A 85 -14.81 -9.18 8.41
N SER A 86 -15.87 -8.61 8.98
CA SER A 86 -17.25 -8.87 8.54
C SER A 86 -17.47 -8.41 7.11
N GLU A 87 -17.02 -7.21 6.76
CA GLU A 87 -17.14 -6.66 5.41
C GLU A 87 -16.33 -7.47 4.40
N LEU A 88 -15.13 -7.91 4.79
CA LEU A 88 -14.29 -8.81 4.01
C LEU A 88 -15.06 -10.08 3.62
N ASP A 89 -15.69 -10.69 4.61
CA ASP A 89 -16.37 -11.97 4.53
C ASP A 89 -17.71 -11.97 3.80
N LYS A 90 -18.34 -10.79 3.69
CA LYS A 90 -19.68 -10.61 3.11
C LYS A 90 -19.63 -9.95 1.73
N HIS A 91 -18.83 -8.90 1.58
CA HIS A 91 -18.90 -7.99 0.44
C HIS A 91 -17.64 -7.98 -0.41
N LEU A 92 -16.51 -8.42 0.13
CA LEU A 92 -15.21 -8.35 -0.55
C LEU A 92 -14.62 -9.71 -0.95
N LEU A 93 -15.42 -10.77 -0.85
CA LEU A 93 -15.10 -12.05 -1.49
C LEU A 93 -15.32 -11.97 -3.00
N THR A 94 -14.47 -12.66 -3.73
CA THR A 94 -14.73 -13.03 -5.13
C THR A 94 -15.67 -14.24 -5.17
N ARG A 95 -16.04 -14.68 -6.38
CA ARG A 95 -16.80 -15.92 -6.55
C ARG A 95 -16.04 -17.11 -5.98
N GLU A 96 -14.73 -17.16 -6.24
CA GLU A 96 -13.82 -18.21 -5.79
C GLU A 96 -13.74 -18.24 -4.26
N GLY A 97 -13.61 -17.07 -3.62
CA GLY A 97 -13.61 -16.97 -2.15
C GLY A 97 -14.93 -17.40 -1.53
N ALA A 98 -16.06 -17.01 -2.12
CA ALA A 98 -17.39 -17.41 -1.64
C ALA A 98 -17.62 -18.92 -1.78
N LEU A 99 -17.15 -19.53 -2.88
CA LEU A 99 -17.20 -20.97 -3.07
C LEU A 99 -16.33 -21.69 -2.04
N LEU A 100 -15.08 -21.26 -1.86
CA LEU A 100 -14.14 -21.86 -0.91
C LEU A 100 -14.68 -21.81 0.52
N LYS A 101 -15.23 -20.67 0.94
CA LYS A 101 -15.87 -20.51 2.25
C LYS A 101 -16.99 -21.53 2.49
N LYS A 102 -17.75 -21.86 1.44
CA LYS A 102 -18.86 -22.82 1.51
C LYS A 102 -18.39 -24.27 1.47
N SER A 103 -17.37 -24.58 0.68
CA SER A 103 -16.93 -25.96 0.43
C SER A 103 -15.85 -26.44 1.39
N GLU A 104 -14.95 -25.57 1.85
CA GLU A 104 -13.78 -25.93 2.65
C GLU A 104 -13.43 -24.79 3.63
N ILE A 105 -14.23 -24.68 4.71
CA ILE A 105 -14.14 -23.57 5.66
C ILE A 105 -12.75 -23.41 6.29
N THR A 106 -12.07 -24.51 6.63
CA THR A 106 -10.73 -24.48 7.21
C THR A 106 -9.69 -23.87 6.26
N ALA A 107 -9.76 -24.22 4.97
CA ALA A 107 -8.89 -23.63 3.96
C ALA A 107 -9.21 -22.15 3.75
N PHE A 108 -10.49 -21.80 3.73
CA PHE A 108 -10.92 -20.40 3.68
C PHE A 108 -10.38 -19.59 4.86
N GLU A 109 -10.49 -20.09 6.09
CA GLU A 109 -10.00 -19.41 7.29
C GLU A 109 -8.48 -19.20 7.25
N ALA A 110 -7.72 -20.18 6.75
CA ALA A 110 -6.29 -20.04 6.54
C ALA A 110 -5.97 -18.96 5.48
N ARG A 111 -6.67 -18.98 4.34
CA ARG A 111 -6.52 -17.96 3.26
C ARG A 111 -6.88 -16.57 3.75
N ARG A 112 -7.98 -16.44 4.51
CA ARG A 112 -8.40 -15.19 5.15
C ARG A 112 -7.35 -14.67 6.11
N THR A 113 -6.81 -15.54 6.97
CA THR A 113 -5.74 -15.15 7.90
C THR A 113 -4.50 -14.67 7.16
N ASN A 114 -4.13 -15.33 6.06
CA ASN A 114 -3.01 -14.91 5.22
C ASN A 114 -3.28 -13.57 4.54
N PHE A 115 -4.49 -13.37 4.01
CA PHE A 115 -4.88 -12.10 3.41
C PHE A 115 -4.83 -10.96 4.42
N LEU A 116 -5.35 -11.15 5.64
CA LEU A 116 -5.30 -10.14 6.71
C LEU A 116 -3.86 -9.75 7.09
N ARG A 117 -2.86 -10.59 6.81
CA ARG A 117 -1.43 -10.34 7.04
C ARG A 117 -0.67 -9.83 5.80
N SER A 118 -1.34 -9.72 4.65
CA SER A 118 -0.75 -9.19 3.42
C SER A 118 -0.56 -7.67 3.49
N ALA A 119 0.35 -7.13 2.68
CA ALA A 119 0.55 -5.68 2.59
C ALA A 119 -0.75 -4.94 2.25
N ASP A 120 -1.52 -5.43 1.26
CA ASP A 120 -2.80 -4.84 0.84
C ASP A 120 -3.77 -4.66 2.01
N ALA A 121 -4.03 -5.72 2.77
CA ALA A 121 -4.96 -5.65 3.89
C ALA A 121 -4.44 -4.73 4.99
N GLN A 122 -3.15 -4.83 5.33
CA GLN A 122 -2.53 -4.03 6.38
C GLN A 122 -2.55 -2.53 6.06
N MET A 123 -2.34 -2.16 4.79
CA MET A 123 -2.45 -0.77 4.33
C MET A 123 -3.86 -0.22 4.52
N VAL A 124 -4.89 -0.98 4.11
CA VAL A 124 -6.28 -0.52 4.27
C VAL A 124 -6.67 -0.41 5.74
N ILE A 125 -6.34 -1.41 6.56
CA ILE A 125 -6.69 -1.37 7.99
C ILE A 125 -6.01 -0.17 8.66
N TYR A 126 -4.74 0.08 8.35
CA TYR A 126 -4.05 1.24 8.92
C TYR A 126 -4.59 2.58 8.42
N ALA A 127 -4.97 2.66 7.15
CA ALA A 127 -5.65 3.84 6.62
C ALA A 127 -6.96 4.12 7.38
N LEU A 128 -7.74 3.07 7.68
CA LEU A 128 -8.98 3.21 8.46
C LEU A 128 -8.70 3.68 9.90
N ASP A 129 -7.65 3.18 10.55
CA ASP A 129 -7.24 3.65 11.88
C ASP A 129 -6.90 5.14 11.89
N LEU A 130 -6.11 5.59 10.90
CA LEU A 130 -5.76 7.00 10.72
C LEU A 130 -6.99 7.87 10.45
N ILE A 131 -7.90 7.43 9.57
CA ILE A 131 -9.16 8.12 9.30
C ILE A 131 -10.01 8.22 10.57
N ALA A 132 -10.08 7.17 11.38
CA ALA A 132 -10.79 7.19 12.66
C ALA A 132 -10.16 8.17 13.67
N MET A 133 -8.86 8.45 13.56
CA MET A 133 -8.15 9.49 14.33
C MET A 133 -8.32 10.90 13.75
N GLY A 134 -9.06 11.06 12.65
CA GLY A 134 -9.32 12.36 12.01
C GLY A 134 -8.30 12.75 10.94
N GLU A 135 -7.40 11.84 10.56
CA GLU A 135 -6.42 12.07 9.51
C GLU A 135 -7.02 11.93 8.11
N SER A 136 -6.51 12.73 7.17
CA SER A 136 -6.82 12.55 5.75
C SER A 136 -5.77 11.64 5.12
N VAL A 137 -6.21 10.52 4.55
CA VAL A 137 -5.33 9.45 4.05
C VAL A 137 -5.63 9.11 2.59
N THR A 138 -4.58 8.91 1.80
CA THR A 138 -4.65 8.35 0.44
C THR A 138 -3.66 7.19 0.30
N ILE A 139 -4.08 6.08 -0.28
CA ILE A 139 -3.18 4.99 -0.67
C ILE A 139 -2.67 5.26 -2.09
N VAL A 140 -1.35 5.18 -2.29
CA VAL A 140 -0.72 5.29 -3.61
C VAL A 140 -0.51 3.88 -4.14
N SER A 141 -1.21 3.54 -5.22
CA SER A 141 -1.17 2.21 -5.81
C SER A 141 -1.34 2.24 -7.32
N GLU A 142 -0.61 1.35 -7.99
CA GLU A 142 -0.69 1.13 -9.44
C GLU A 142 -1.67 -0.01 -9.78
N GLU A 143 -2.36 -0.59 -8.79
CA GLU A 143 -3.32 -1.65 -9.03
C GLU A 143 -4.59 -1.11 -9.71
N SER A 144 -5.06 -1.82 -10.74
CA SER A 144 -6.30 -1.47 -11.43
C SER A 144 -7.50 -2.26 -10.88
N ARG A 145 -8.71 -1.70 -11.04
CA ARG A 145 -9.99 -2.35 -10.70
C ARG A 145 -10.31 -3.60 -11.53
N ARG A 146 -9.45 -4.02 -12.46
CA ARG A 146 -9.69 -5.20 -13.32
C ARG A 146 -9.90 -6.45 -12.47
N GLN A 147 -10.67 -7.39 -12.99
CA GLN A 147 -11.09 -8.60 -12.28
C GLN A 147 -9.90 -9.37 -11.64
N ASN A 148 -10.14 -9.94 -10.45
CA ASN A 148 -9.15 -10.69 -9.67
C ASN A 148 -9.34 -12.19 -9.86
N ASP A 149 -9.24 -12.64 -11.11
CA ASP A 149 -9.56 -14.03 -11.45
C ASP A 149 -8.63 -14.99 -10.71
N GLY A 150 -9.24 -15.96 -10.01
CA GLY A 150 -8.52 -17.01 -9.29
C GLY A 150 -8.03 -16.65 -7.89
N LYS A 151 -8.30 -15.44 -7.37
CA LYS A 151 -8.03 -15.08 -5.95
C LYS A 151 -9.33 -15.02 -5.15
N GLU A 152 -9.26 -15.22 -3.84
CA GLU A 152 -10.42 -15.31 -2.94
C GLU A 152 -11.00 -13.94 -2.52
N PHE A 153 -10.17 -12.91 -2.52
CA PHE A 153 -10.54 -11.55 -2.09
C PHE A 153 -10.45 -10.56 -3.25
N LYS A 154 -11.28 -9.52 -3.24
CA LYS A 154 -11.25 -8.44 -4.22
C LYS A 154 -9.93 -7.66 -4.13
N LYS A 155 -9.58 -6.94 -5.20
CA LYS A 155 -8.35 -6.14 -5.29
C LYS A 155 -8.38 -4.90 -4.41
N LEU A 156 -7.20 -4.36 -4.11
CA LEU A 156 -7.00 -3.21 -3.24
C LEU A 156 -7.89 -2.01 -3.64
N PRO A 157 -7.95 -1.57 -4.92
CA PRO A 157 -8.81 -0.44 -5.29
C PRO A 157 -10.30 -0.65 -5.00
N ILE A 158 -10.80 -1.90 -5.09
CA ILE A 158 -12.20 -2.20 -4.81
C ILE A 158 -12.45 -2.24 -3.29
N ILE A 159 -11.48 -2.75 -2.53
CA ILE A 159 -11.53 -2.74 -1.07
C ILE A 159 -11.52 -1.29 -0.56
N CYS A 160 -10.61 -0.45 -1.07
CA CYS A 160 -10.54 0.96 -0.71
C CYS A 160 -11.84 1.71 -1.04
N ASP A 161 -12.42 1.47 -2.21
CA ASP A 161 -13.71 2.06 -2.62
C ASP A 161 -14.84 1.70 -1.65
N HIS A 162 -14.90 0.44 -1.20
CA HIS A 162 -15.88 -0.04 -0.22
C HIS A 162 -15.76 0.69 1.13
N PHE A 163 -14.52 0.86 1.60
CA PHE A 163 -14.23 1.55 2.86
C PHE A 163 -14.06 3.07 2.73
N LYS A 164 -14.27 3.63 1.53
CA LYS A 164 -14.09 5.05 1.21
C LYS A 164 -12.68 5.58 1.54
N VAL A 165 -11.67 4.73 1.36
CA VAL A 165 -10.26 5.12 1.41
C VAL A 165 -9.85 5.65 0.04
N SER A 166 -9.28 6.85 0.00
CA SER A 166 -8.81 7.47 -1.25
C SER A 166 -7.65 6.65 -1.84
N VAL A 167 -7.61 6.52 -3.18
CA VAL A 167 -6.53 5.88 -3.91
C VAL A 167 -6.10 6.75 -5.08
N CYS A 168 -4.79 6.91 -5.29
CA CYS A 168 -4.24 7.58 -6.46
C CYS A 168 -3.05 6.81 -7.07
N SER A 169 -2.72 7.10 -8.32
CA SER A 169 -1.50 6.56 -8.95
C SER A 169 -0.26 7.34 -8.51
N LEU A 170 0.94 6.81 -8.77
CA LEU A 170 2.19 7.54 -8.59
C LEU A 170 2.20 8.84 -9.40
N ALA A 171 1.69 8.81 -10.63
CA ALA A 171 1.61 10.00 -11.49
C ALA A 171 0.70 11.08 -10.87
N ASP A 172 -0.45 10.68 -10.34
CA ASP A 172 -1.36 11.62 -9.65
C ASP A 172 -0.70 12.19 -8.40
N PHE A 173 -0.04 11.35 -7.60
CA PHE A 173 0.72 11.78 -6.42
C PHE A 173 1.76 12.83 -6.81
N LEU A 174 2.60 12.57 -7.82
CA LEU A 174 3.64 13.50 -8.26
C LEU A 174 3.05 14.81 -8.81
N ASN A 175 1.91 14.76 -9.52
CA ASN A 175 1.22 15.98 -9.98
C ASN A 175 0.70 16.82 -8.81
N ILE A 176 0.12 16.18 -7.79
CA ILE A 176 -0.32 16.86 -6.56
C ILE A 176 0.88 17.51 -5.85
N MET A 177 2.02 16.82 -5.81
CA MET A 177 3.23 17.33 -5.14
C MET A 177 3.92 18.44 -5.91
N ASN A 178 3.96 18.36 -7.25
CA ASN A 178 4.49 19.44 -8.09
C ASN A 178 3.64 20.72 -7.98
N ALA A 179 2.33 20.59 -7.75
CA ALA A 179 1.50 21.76 -7.42
C ALA A 179 1.86 22.39 -6.05
N ARG A 180 2.54 21.64 -5.16
CA ARG A 180 3.04 22.11 -3.86
C ARG A 180 4.51 22.58 -3.93
N PHE A 181 5.29 22.06 -4.87
CA PHE A 181 6.71 22.37 -5.10
C PHE A 181 6.95 22.66 -6.58
N THR A 182 7.28 23.90 -6.92
CA THR A 182 7.86 24.22 -8.24
C THR A 182 9.20 23.50 -8.34
N PHE A 183 9.24 22.38 -9.06
CA PHE A 183 10.49 21.87 -9.61
C PHE A 183 10.90 22.88 -10.70
N GLU A 184 11.84 23.77 -10.36
CA GLU A 184 12.47 24.69 -11.33
C GLU A 184 13.49 23.94 -12.21
#